data_AF-A0A1M6YEB9-F1
#
_entry.id   AF-A0A1M6YEB9-F1
#
_cell.length_a   1.000
_cell.length_b   1.000
_cell.length_c   1.000
_cell.angle_alpha   90.00
_cell.angle_beta   90.00
_cell.angle_gamma   90.00
#
_symmetry.space_group_name_H-M   'P 1'
#
loop_
_entity.id
_entity.type
_entity.pdbx_description
1 polymer ?
#
loop_
_entity_poly.entity_id
_entity_poly.type
_entity_poly.pdbx_seq_one_letter_code
_entity_poly.pdbx_strand_id
1 'polypeptide(L)' 'MTGKAIRKSILSYITRNHAGSWIASIEEKYNAYKINLMNGSSLIFDAKGKYIKTNS' A
#
# COMPACT_ATOMS: atom_id res chain seq x y z
N MET A 1 11.57 -0.94 12.70
CA MET A 1 11.83 -0.38 11.35
C MET A 1 11.48 1.10 11.37
N THR A 2 12.14 1.91 10.55
CA THR A 2 11.82 3.35 10.47
C THR A 2 10.65 3.59 9.51
N GLY A 3 9.92 4.71 9.68
CA GLY A 3 8.84 5.08 8.76
C GLY A 3 9.30 5.22 7.30
N LYS A 4 10.56 5.60 7.07
CA LYS A 4 11.17 5.62 5.73
C LYS A 4 11.25 4.22 5.10
N ALA A 5 11.64 3.20 5.89
CA ALA A 5 11.73 1.83 5.41
C ALA A 5 10.36 1.25 5.04
N ILE A 6 9.34 1.53 5.85
CA ILE A 6 7.94 1.12 5.61
C ILE A 6 7.45 1.69 4.27
N ARG A 7 7.58 3.02 4.07
CA ARG A 7 7.18 3.67 2.81
C ARG A 7 7.91 3.10 1.60
N LYS A 8 9.22 2.84 1.72
CA LYS A 8 10.01 2.24 0.64
C LYS A 8 9.50 0.83 0.28
N SER A 9 9.12 0.02 1.26
CA SER A 9 8.55 -1.32 1.04
C SER A 9 7.23 -1.24 0.25
N ILE A 10 6.32 -0.37 0.69
CA ILE A 10 5.01 -0.15 0.05
C ILE A 10 5.18 0.34 -1.38
N LEU A 11 5.98 1.39 -1.61
CA LEU A 11 6.24 1.92 -2.96
C LEU A 11 6.84 0.86 -3.87
N SER A 12 7.78 0.06 -3.35
CA SER A 12 8.42 -1.00 -4.13
C SER A 12 7.42 -2.07 -4.57
N TYR A 13 6.45 -2.42 -3.72
CA TYR A 13 5.40 -3.36 -4.08
C TYR A 13 4.47 -2.79 -5.16
N ILE A 14 4.00 -1.54 -4.98
CA ILE A 14 3.10 -0.88 -5.92
C ILE A 14 3.77 -0.76 -7.30
N THR A 15 5.01 -0.29 -7.34
CA THR A 15 5.75 -0.09 -8.60
C THR A 15 5.93 -1.38 -9.37
N ARG A 16 6.13 -2.52 -8.68
CA ARG A 16 6.33 -3.83 -9.32
C ARG A 16 5.04 -4.51 -9.76
N ASN A 17 3.96 -4.41 -8.99
CA ASN A 17 2.75 -5.21 -9.19
C ASN A 17 1.57 -4.42 -9.74
N HIS A 18 1.59 -3.10 -9.60
CA HIS A 18 0.52 -2.18 -9.96
C HIS A 18 1.08 -0.98 -10.74
N ALA A 19 2.05 -1.23 -11.63
CA ALA A 19 2.63 -0.21 -12.48
C ALA A 19 1.53 0.53 -13.28
N GLY A 20 1.59 1.85 -13.33
CA GLY A 20 0.59 2.68 -13.99
C GLY A 20 -0.75 2.85 -13.24
N SER A 21 -0.90 2.23 -12.06
CA SER A 21 -2.08 2.49 -11.21
C SER A 21 -1.95 3.85 -10.52
N TRP A 22 -3.04 4.63 -10.59
CA TRP A 22 -3.14 5.89 -9.86
C TRP A 22 -3.62 5.64 -8.43
N ILE A 23 -2.94 6.26 -7.46
CA ILE A 23 -3.33 6.19 -6.05
C ILE A 23 -4.40 7.25 -5.80
N ALA A 24 -5.57 6.82 -5.32
CA ALA A 24 -6.67 7.70 -4.94
C ALA A 24 -6.45 8.28 -3.53
N SER A 25 -6.08 7.43 -2.57
CA SER A 25 -5.79 7.86 -1.20
C SER A 25 -4.97 6.83 -0.43
N ILE A 26 -4.37 7.28 0.66
CA ILE A 26 -3.58 6.46 1.59
C ILE A 26 -4.18 6.64 2.98
N GLU A 27 -4.55 5.53 3.62
CA GLU A 27 -5.03 5.50 5.00
C GLU A 27 -4.01 4.74 5.87
N GLU A 28 -3.55 5.39 6.94
CA GLU A 28 -2.85 4.71 8.04
C GLU A 28 -3.88 4.28 9.08
N LYS A 29 -3.90 2.99 9.38
CA LYS A 29 -4.70 2.38 10.44
C LYS A 29 -3.76 1.84 11.51
N TYR A 30 -4.30 1.61 12.70
CA TYR A 30 -3.52 1.25 13.90
C TYR A 30 -2.43 0.20 13.66
N ASN A 31 -2.70 -0.83 12.83
CA ASN A 31 -1.73 -1.88 12.49
C ASN A 31 -1.59 -2.15 10.98
N ALA A 32 -2.00 -1.21 10.12
CA ALA A 32 -2.04 -1.45 8.67
C ALA A 32 -1.98 -0.16 7.86
N TYR A 33 -1.53 -0.29 6.61
CA TYR A 33 -1.68 0.74 5.59
C TYR A 33 -2.66 0.25 4.53
N LYS A 34 -3.64 1.09 4.17
CA LYS A 34 -4.56 0.84 3.06
C LYS A 34 -4.29 1.86 1.96
N ILE A 35 -3.98 1.37 0.77
CA ILE A 35 -3.75 2.20 -0.42
C ILE A 35 -4.94 1.99 -1.35
N ASN A 36 -5.79 3.01 -1.48
CA ASN A 36 -6.92 2.98 -2.40
C ASN A 36 -6.43 3.38 -3.80
N LEU A 37 -6.75 2.58 -4.81
CA LEU A 37 -6.42 2.83 -6.20
C LEU A 37 -7.62 3.46 -6.91
N MET A 38 -7.37 4.28 -7.93
CA MET A 38 -8.43 4.96 -8.71
C MET A 38 -9.36 4.00 -9.46
N ASN A 39 -8.94 2.75 -9.66
CA ASN A 39 -9.77 1.71 -10.28
C ASN A 39 -10.75 1.04 -9.30
N GLY A 40 -10.87 1.55 -8.07
CA GLY A 40 -11.78 1.04 -7.03
C GLY A 40 -11.15 0.02 -6.08
N SER A 41 -10.05 -0.62 -6.46
CA SER A 41 -9.39 -1.62 -5.61
C SER A 41 -8.57 -0.99 -4.48
N SER A 42 -8.28 -1.76 -3.43
CA SER A 42 -7.45 -1.32 -2.30
C SER A 42 -6.37 -2.35 -1.95
N LEU A 43 -5.14 -1.90 -1.78
CA LEU A 43 -4.02 -2.72 -1.32
C LEU A 43 -3.84 -2.58 0.19
N ILE A 44 -3.78 -3.70 0.91
CA ILE A 44 -3.60 -3.74 2.35
C ILE A 44 -2.18 -4.21 2.68
N PHE A 45 -1.49 -3.44 3.51
CA PHE A 45 -0.17 -3.75 4.04
C PHE A 45 -0.22 -3.80 5.57
N ASP A 46 0.63 -4.61 6.19
CA ASP A 46 0.79 -4.62 7.64
C ASP A 46 1.53 -3.36 8.14
N ALA A 47 1.62 -3.18 9.46
CA ALA A 47 2.37 -2.09 10.10
C ALA A 47 3.86 -2.03 9.73
N LYS A 48 4.40 -3.08 9.10
CA LYS A 48 5.78 -3.20 8.62
C LYS A 48 5.89 -2.88 7.13
N GLY A 49 4.80 -2.56 6.44
CA GLY A 49 4.76 -2.27 5.00
C GLY A 49 4.85 -3.51 4.11
N LYS A 50 4.54 -4.70 4.64
CA LYS A 50 4.45 -5.95 3.89
C LYS A 50 3.03 -6.13 3.37
N TYR A 51 2.90 -6.45 2.08
CA TYR A 51 1.60 -6.72 1.46
C TYR A 51 0.90 -7.91 2.14
N ILE A 52 -0.40 -7.74 2.42
CA ILE A 52 -1.28 -8.76 2.97
C ILE A 52 -2.23 -9.26 1.88
N LYS A 53 -3.02 -8.34 1.30
CA LYS A 53 -4.08 -8.67 0.34
C LYS A 53 -4.57 -7.46 -0.46
N THR A 54 -5.36 -7.74 -1.48
CA THR A 54 -6.13 -6.75 -2.25
C THR A 54 -7.61 -6.93 -1.95
N ASN A 55 -8.32 -5.83 -1.73
CA ASN A 55 -9.78 -5.79 -1.73
C ASN A 55 -10.25 -5.19 -3.06
N SER A 56 -11.27 -5.78 -3.67
CA SER A 56 -11.89 -5.31 -4.94
C SER A 56 -13.31 -4.81 -4.67
#